data_AF-A0A520WDE2-F1
#
_entry.id   AF-A0A520WDE2-F1
#
_cell.length_a   1.000
_cell.length_b   1.000
_cell.length_c   1.000
_cell.angle_alpha   90.00
_cell.angle_beta   90.00
_cell.angle_gamma   90.00
#
_symmetry.space_group_name_H-M   'P 1'
#
loop_
_entity.id
_entity.type
_entity.pdbx_description
1 polymer ?
#
loop_
_entity_poly.entity_id
_entity_poly.type
_entity_poly.pdbx_seq_one_letter_code
_entity_poly.pdbx_strand_id
1 'polypeptide(L)'
;MADNIKTGIGFIIPTASLLGFVISILSTDYFNSIIFIIVGMIVWMLYILVVESTTPALMGNILILFVFLLSLGVFLNYGLSQNMFGGYELKSDGSLIALLVLFFGGLIGMVFREYISTTPASSLNPEDLALVNRALKKSDNIDQIKSDPKVIVVKQEAPREEEGEDSEEEWDYSQMYAYPPDYYEDDEYEDDEYEDDE
;
A
#
# COMPACT_ATOMS: atom_id res chain seq x y z
N MET A 1 -14.82 -20.02 6.60
CA MET A 1 -13.89 -20.95 7.30
C MET A 1 -12.74 -21.39 6.38
N ALA A 2 -13.01 -21.73 5.11
CA ALA A 2 -11.95 -22.08 4.14
C ALA A 2 -10.98 -20.92 3.84
N ASP A 3 -11.46 -19.68 3.85
CA ASP A 3 -10.63 -18.49 3.56
C ASP A 3 -9.52 -18.30 4.61
N ASN A 4 -9.82 -18.56 5.88
CA ASN A 4 -8.84 -18.50 6.98
C ASN A 4 -7.68 -19.49 6.80
N ILE A 5 -7.94 -20.66 6.18
CA ILE A 5 -6.92 -21.68 5.92
C ILE A 5 -6.04 -21.26 4.73
N LYS A 6 -6.65 -20.72 3.66
CA LYS A 6 -5.91 -20.21 2.49
C LYS A 6 -5.03 -19.01 2.83
N THR A 7 -5.55 -18.06 3.61
CA THR A 7 -4.79 -16.93 4.14
C THR A 7 -3.69 -17.42 5.10
N GLY A 8 -3.99 -18.42 5.94
CA GLY A 8 -3.03 -19.03 6.86
C GLY A 8 -1.83 -19.69 6.17
N ILE A 9 -2.05 -20.44 5.09
CA ILE A 9 -0.96 -20.99 4.27
C ILE A 9 -0.10 -19.87 3.67
N GLY A 10 -0.71 -18.73 3.31
CA GLY A 10 -0.01 -17.59 2.75
C GLY A 10 1.08 -17.01 3.66
N PHE A 11 0.99 -17.19 4.99
CA PHE A 11 2.00 -16.72 5.95
C PHE A 11 3.25 -17.60 6.04
N ILE A 12 3.19 -18.83 5.53
CA ILE A 12 4.33 -19.74 5.54
C ILE A 12 5.46 -19.19 4.66
N ILE A 13 5.12 -18.57 3.54
CA ILE A 13 6.10 -18.03 2.58
C ILE A 13 6.92 -16.86 3.20
N PRO A 14 6.30 -15.80 3.75
CA PRO A 14 7.03 -14.76 4.47
C PRO A 14 7.87 -15.29 5.63
N THR A 15 7.33 -16.26 6.37
CA THR A 15 8.04 -16.82 7.53
C THR A 15 9.26 -17.62 7.09
N ALA A 16 9.15 -18.42 6.03
CA ALA A 16 10.28 -19.15 5.44
C ALA A 16 11.35 -18.19 4.90
N SER A 17 10.94 -17.10 4.24
CA SER A 17 11.85 -16.04 3.79
C SER A 17 12.59 -15.38 4.96
N LEU A 18 11.89 -15.05 6.05
CA LEU A 18 12.47 -14.51 7.27
C LEU A 18 13.54 -15.47 7.86
N LEU A 19 13.25 -16.77 7.89
CA LEU A 19 14.22 -17.76 8.36
C LEU A 19 15.46 -17.81 7.46
N GLY A 20 15.29 -17.78 6.13
CA GLY A 20 16.40 -17.71 5.18
C GLY A 20 17.27 -16.45 5.36
N PHE A 21 16.64 -15.30 5.60
CA PHE A 21 17.33 -14.04 5.92
C PHE A 21 18.19 -14.18 7.20
N VAL A 22 17.61 -14.70 8.29
CA VAL A 22 18.32 -14.87 9.57
C VAL A 22 19.50 -15.83 9.43
N ILE A 23 19.31 -16.98 8.75
CA ILE A 23 20.39 -17.95 8.51
C ILE A 23 21.52 -17.33 7.68
N SER A 24 21.17 -16.51 6.69
CA SER A 24 22.16 -15.83 5.83
C SER A 24 23.00 -14.81 6.61
N ILE A 25 22.37 -14.00 7.48
CA ILE A 25 23.09 -13.07 8.36
C ILE A 25 24.02 -13.82 9.31
N LEU A 26 23.56 -14.92 9.92
CA LEU A 26 24.39 -15.74 10.82
C LEU A 26 25.60 -16.35 10.09
N SER A 27 25.44 -16.64 8.79
CA SER A 27 26.52 -17.15 7.94
C SER A 27 27.45 -16.05 7.41
N THR A 28 27.24 -14.78 7.82
CA THR A 28 27.97 -13.59 7.32
C THR A 28 27.78 -13.36 5.81
N ASP A 29 26.76 -13.98 5.22
CA ASP A 29 26.42 -13.82 3.80
C ASP A 29 25.26 -12.82 3.65
N TYR A 30 25.62 -11.54 3.72
CA TYR A 30 24.65 -10.45 3.65
C TYR A 30 24.03 -10.30 2.26
N PHE A 31 24.71 -10.77 1.20
CA PHE A 31 24.17 -10.72 -0.16
C PHE A 31 23.00 -11.71 -0.31
N ASN A 32 23.18 -12.94 0.16
CA ASN A 32 22.10 -13.94 0.15
C ASN A 32 20.92 -13.52 1.05
N SER A 33 21.20 -12.82 2.14
CA SER A 33 20.16 -12.24 3.00
C SER A 33 19.20 -11.32 2.23
N ILE A 34 19.74 -10.42 1.39
CA ILE A 34 18.93 -9.54 0.52
C ILE A 34 18.10 -10.37 -0.46
N ILE A 35 18.68 -11.40 -1.08
CA ILE A 35 17.99 -12.26 -2.04
C ILE A 35 16.78 -12.96 -1.38
N PHE A 36 16.93 -13.52 -0.18
CA PHE A 36 15.83 -14.20 0.50
C PHE A 36 14.64 -13.28 0.76
N ILE A 37 14.89 -12.01 1.09
CA ILE A 37 13.84 -11.01 1.30
C ILE A 37 13.14 -10.67 -0.01
N ILE A 38 13.91 -10.35 -1.07
CA ILE A 38 13.34 -9.98 -2.38
C ILE A 38 12.54 -11.13 -2.97
N VAL A 39 13.13 -12.33 -3.04
CA VAL A 39 12.48 -13.52 -3.59
C VAL A 39 11.27 -13.92 -2.75
N GLY A 40 11.42 -13.89 -1.42
CA GLY A 40 10.31 -14.20 -0.51
C GLY A 40 9.11 -13.28 -0.72
N MET A 41 9.36 -11.98 -0.89
CA MET A 41 8.32 -10.99 -1.16
C MET A 41 7.66 -11.18 -2.51
N ILE A 42 8.45 -11.40 -3.57
CA ILE A 42 7.91 -11.63 -4.90
C ILE A 42 7.05 -12.90 -4.93
N VAL A 43 7.55 -14.01 -4.38
CA VAL A 43 6.84 -15.28 -4.34
C VAL A 43 5.56 -15.17 -3.50
N TRP A 44 5.62 -14.44 -2.38
CA TRP A 44 4.43 -14.22 -1.55
C TRP A 44 3.37 -13.38 -2.25
N MET A 45 3.77 -12.29 -2.91
CA MET A 45 2.87 -11.45 -3.71
C MET A 45 2.23 -12.24 -4.84
N LEU A 46 3.03 -13.04 -5.54
CA LEU A 46 2.55 -13.91 -6.62
C LEU A 46 1.57 -14.96 -6.08
N TYR A 47 1.86 -15.56 -4.92
CA TYR A 47 0.95 -16.51 -4.28
C TYR A 47 -0.41 -15.89 -3.98
N ILE A 48 -0.45 -14.69 -3.39
CA ILE A 48 -1.71 -14.01 -3.07
C ILE A 48 -2.50 -13.69 -4.35
N LEU A 49 -1.80 -13.26 -5.40
CA LEU A 49 -2.39 -12.95 -6.69
C LEU A 49 -2.97 -14.18 -7.39
N VAL A 50 -2.24 -15.30 -7.42
CA VAL A 50 -2.67 -16.54 -8.08
C VAL A 50 -3.78 -17.25 -7.32
N VAL A 51 -3.73 -17.25 -5.98
CA VAL A 51 -4.70 -17.97 -5.15
C VAL A 51 -5.99 -17.17 -4.93
N GLU A 52 -6.05 -15.93 -5.43
CA GLU A 52 -7.15 -14.98 -5.17
C GLU A 52 -7.51 -14.95 -3.68
N SER A 53 -6.47 -14.99 -2.84
CA SER A 53 -6.63 -14.96 -1.38
C SER A 53 -7.16 -13.60 -0.98
N THR A 54 -8.10 -13.56 -0.02
CA THR A 54 -8.39 -12.32 0.69
C THR A 54 -7.08 -11.74 1.21
N THR A 55 -6.79 -10.49 0.84
CA THR A 55 -5.57 -9.80 1.26
C THR A 55 -5.53 -9.76 2.79
N PRO A 56 -4.49 -10.28 3.44
CA PRO A 56 -4.43 -10.30 4.89
C PRO A 56 -4.58 -8.88 5.45
N ALA A 57 -5.37 -8.67 6.49
CA ALA A 57 -5.50 -7.36 7.16
C ALA A 57 -4.14 -6.82 7.66
N LEU A 58 -3.15 -7.70 7.84
CA LEU A 58 -1.79 -7.38 8.29
C LEU A 58 -0.80 -7.19 7.13
N MET A 59 -1.23 -7.26 5.87
CA MET A 59 -0.36 -7.20 4.68
C MET A 59 0.56 -5.98 4.69
N GLY A 60 0.01 -4.79 4.94
CA GLY A 60 0.80 -3.55 5.01
C GLY A 60 1.85 -3.56 6.11
N ASN A 61 1.54 -4.14 7.28
CA ASN A 61 2.51 -4.26 8.37
C ASN A 61 3.66 -5.21 8.01
N ILE A 62 3.33 -6.32 7.34
CA ILE A 62 4.33 -7.28 6.85
C ILE A 62 5.21 -6.63 5.79
N LEU A 63 4.63 -5.88 4.85
CA LEU A 63 5.38 -5.11 3.84
C LEU A 63 6.39 -4.16 4.49
N ILE A 64 5.95 -3.35 5.46
CA ILE A 64 6.83 -2.41 6.17
C ILE A 64 7.98 -3.15 6.87
N LEU A 65 7.68 -4.28 7.52
CA LEU A 65 8.68 -5.13 8.18
C LEU A 65 9.71 -5.65 7.16
N PHE A 66 9.25 -6.15 6.01
CA PHE A 66 10.13 -6.67 4.96
C PHE A 66 11.01 -5.59 4.33
N VAL A 67 10.51 -4.37 4.15
CA VAL A 67 11.34 -3.25 3.68
C VAL A 67 12.38 -2.88 4.73
N PHE A 68 12.01 -2.88 6.02
CA PHE A 68 12.97 -2.64 7.09
C PHE A 68 14.09 -3.69 7.09
N LEU A 69 13.75 -4.98 6.94
CA LEU A 69 14.72 -6.07 6.80
C LEU A 69 15.58 -5.92 5.53
N LEU A 70 14.98 -5.54 4.41
CA LEU A 70 15.69 -5.30 3.15
C LEU A 70 16.75 -4.20 3.33
N SER A 71 16.37 -3.06 3.90
CA SER A 71 17.28 -1.96 4.19
C SER A 71 18.41 -2.40 5.13
N LEU A 72 18.10 -3.18 6.18
CA LEU A 72 19.11 -3.74 7.06
C LEU A 72 20.09 -4.65 6.30
N GLY A 73 19.59 -5.53 5.42
CA GLY A 73 20.43 -6.39 4.59
C GLY A 73 21.35 -5.61 3.66
N VAL A 74 20.81 -4.59 2.99
CA VAL A 74 21.57 -3.67 2.12
C VAL A 74 22.63 -2.91 2.92
N PHE A 75 22.28 -2.42 4.12
CA PHE A 75 23.21 -1.72 5.01
C PHE A 75 24.35 -2.63 5.47
N LEU A 76 24.05 -3.86 5.86
CA LEU A 76 25.08 -4.83 6.27
C LEU A 76 26.01 -5.21 5.12
N ASN A 77 25.50 -5.31 3.89
CA ASN A 77 26.29 -5.70 2.72
C ASN A 77 27.15 -4.55 2.16
N TYR A 78 26.58 -3.35 2.03
CA TYR A 78 27.22 -2.22 1.36
C TYR A 78 27.64 -1.09 2.31
N GLY A 79 26.93 -0.92 3.42
CA GLY A 79 27.18 0.16 4.40
C GLY A 79 28.27 -0.18 5.43
N LEU A 80 28.61 -1.45 5.60
CA LEU A 80 29.72 -1.90 6.45
C LEU A 80 30.89 -2.42 5.62
N SER A 81 32.09 -1.97 5.97
CA SER A 81 33.34 -2.49 5.45
C SER A 81 34.18 -3.01 6.59
N GLN A 82 34.86 -4.13 6.37
CA GLN A 82 35.90 -4.58 7.30
C GLN A 82 37.23 -3.96 6.90
N ASN A 83 37.85 -3.27 7.83
CA ASN A 83 39.22 -2.78 7.70
C ASN A 83 40.19 -3.97 7.83
N MET A 84 41.39 -3.85 7.25
CA MET A 84 42.44 -4.87 7.28
C MET A 84 42.90 -5.26 8.70
N PHE A 85 42.57 -4.43 9.70
CA PHE A 85 42.83 -4.68 11.12
C PHE A 85 41.63 -5.31 11.86
N GLY A 86 40.58 -5.72 11.14
CA GLY A 86 39.38 -6.35 11.72
C GLY A 86 38.38 -5.36 12.36
N GLY A 87 38.60 -4.05 12.21
CA GLY A 87 37.63 -3.03 12.61
C GLY A 87 36.52 -2.84 11.58
N TYR A 88 35.33 -2.40 12.01
CA TYR A 88 34.25 -2.02 11.10
C TYR A 88 34.34 -0.53 10.75
N GLU A 89 34.36 -0.24 9.46
CA GLU A 89 34.28 1.11 8.90
C GLU A 89 32.94 1.29 8.21
N LEU A 90 32.27 2.41 8.48
CA LEU A 90 31.00 2.75 7.85
C LEU A 90 31.26 3.41 6.51
N LYS A 91 30.75 2.80 5.44
CA LYS A 91 30.75 3.39 4.09
C LYS A 91 29.50 4.24 3.93
N SER A 92 29.69 5.56 3.81
CA SER A 92 28.62 6.53 3.60
C SER A 92 27.75 6.18 2.41
N ASP A 93 28.36 5.71 1.32
CA ASP A 93 27.67 5.48 0.05
C ASP A 93 26.66 4.33 0.16
N GLY A 94 27.08 3.21 0.74
CA GLY A 94 26.21 2.06 0.99
C GLY A 94 25.14 2.35 2.05
N SER A 95 25.48 3.14 3.07
CA SER A 95 24.52 3.59 4.07
C SER A 95 23.43 4.49 3.49
N LEU A 96 23.78 5.38 2.54
CA LEU A 96 22.83 6.26 1.88
C LEU A 96 21.85 5.45 1.02
N ILE A 97 22.36 4.46 0.27
CA ILE A 97 21.51 3.56 -0.54
C ILE A 97 20.53 2.80 0.36
N ALA A 98 20.99 2.25 1.49
CA ALA A 98 20.12 1.56 2.43
C ALA A 98 19.02 2.48 3.00
N LEU A 99 19.34 3.76 3.25
CA LEU A 99 18.40 4.76 3.74
C LEU A 99 17.37 5.13 2.67
N LEU A 100 17.77 5.28 1.40
CA LEU A 100 16.84 5.52 0.30
C LEU A 100 15.87 4.35 0.13
N VAL A 101 16.37 3.11 0.19
CA VAL A 101 15.53 1.91 0.13
C VAL A 101 14.52 1.89 1.29
N LEU A 102 14.95 2.23 2.50
CA LEU A 102 14.06 2.33 3.67
C LEU A 102 13.01 3.42 3.48
N PHE A 103 13.41 4.59 3.00
CA PHE A 103 12.53 5.73 2.85
C PHE A 103 11.46 5.47 1.79
N PHE A 104 11.87 5.17 0.56
CA PHE A 104 10.93 4.93 -0.54
C PHE A 104 10.12 3.65 -0.33
N GLY A 105 10.77 2.55 0.05
CA GLY A 105 10.07 1.30 0.33
C GLY A 105 9.12 1.43 1.52
N GLY A 106 9.51 2.19 2.56
CA GLY A 106 8.72 2.40 3.76
C GLY A 106 7.46 3.21 3.45
N LEU A 107 7.58 4.28 2.66
CA LEU A 107 6.44 5.05 2.16
C LEU A 107 5.49 4.16 1.35
N ILE A 108 6.01 3.36 0.42
CA ILE A 108 5.19 2.40 -0.35
C ILE A 108 4.47 1.45 0.60
N GLY A 109 5.16 0.89 1.59
CA GLY A 109 4.56 0.00 2.59
C GLY A 109 3.46 0.67 3.43
N MET A 110 3.65 1.94 3.82
CA MET A 110 2.64 2.73 4.52
C MET A 110 1.41 2.99 3.65
N VAL A 111 1.62 3.33 2.38
CA VAL A 111 0.55 3.55 1.41
C VAL A 111 -0.27 2.26 1.22
N PHE A 112 0.37 1.10 1.06
CA PHE A 112 -0.31 -0.21 0.99
C PHE A 112 -1.09 -0.54 2.27
N ARG A 113 -0.56 -0.18 3.44
CA ARG A 113 -1.28 -0.35 4.71
C ARG A 113 -2.57 0.46 4.72
N GLU A 114 -2.53 1.69 4.23
CA GLU A 114 -3.70 2.58 4.17
C GLU A 114 -4.75 2.04 3.20
N TYR A 115 -4.37 1.67 1.97
CA TYR A 115 -5.29 1.09 0.98
C TYR A 115 -6.04 -0.17 1.46
N ILE A 116 -5.39 -1.01 2.27
CA ILE A 116 -6.03 -2.22 2.83
C ILE A 116 -6.89 -1.88 4.05
N SER A 117 -6.54 -0.82 4.79
CA SER A 117 -7.29 -0.37 5.97
C SER A 117 -8.55 0.42 5.60
N THR A 118 -8.57 1.09 4.44
CA THR A 118 -9.72 1.81 3.88
C THR A 118 -10.69 0.92 3.11
N THR A 119 -10.59 -0.40 3.22
CA THR A 119 -11.79 -1.25 3.07
C THR A 119 -12.41 -1.37 4.46
N PRO A 120 -13.24 -0.40 4.91
CA PRO A 120 -13.94 -0.56 6.17
C PRO A 120 -14.76 -1.83 6.05
N ALA A 121 -14.52 -2.79 6.94
CA ALA A 121 -15.60 -3.69 7.33
C ALA A 121 -16.77 -2.76 7.63
N SER A 122 -17.85 -2.87 6.85
CA SER A 122 -19.01 -1.99 6.81
C SER A 122 -19.55 -1.70 8.21
N SER A 123 -18.88 -0.84 8.97
CA SER A 123 -19.31 -0.38 10.26
C SER A 123 -20.31 0.70 9.92
N LEU A 124 -21.57 0.37 10.16
CA LEU A 124 -22.71 1.24 10.01
C LEU A 124 -22.35 2.69 10.39
N ASN A 125 -22.76 3.64 9.56
CA ASN A 125 -22.63 5.07 9.86
C ASN A 125 -23.13 5.32 11.30
N PRO A 126 -22.51 6.20 12.12
CA PRO A 126 -23.01 6.55 13.45
C PRO A 126 -24.53 6.79 13.54
N GLU A 127 -25.15 7.31 12.48
CA GLU A 127 -26.60 7.46 12.36
C GLU A 127 -27.33 6.12 12.25
N ASP A 128 -26.85 5.21 11.41
CA ASP A 128 -27.39 3.85 11.27
C ASP A 128 -27.23 3.05 12.56
N LEU A 129 -26.11 3.20 13.26
CA LEU A 129 -25.91 2.62 14.59
C LEU A 129 -26.93 3.16 15.60
N ALA A 130 -27.26 4.45 15.55
CA ALA A 130 -28.27 5.04 16.42
C ALA A 130 -29.68 4.50 16.10
N LEU A 131 -30.00 4.27 14.82
CA LEU A 131 -31.27 3.67 14.39
C LEU A 131 -31.40 2.21 14.82
N VAL A 132 -30.34 1.41 14.67
CA VAL A 132 -30.30 0.01 15.13
C VAL A 132 -30.44 -0.05 16.66
N ASN A 133 -29.71 0.79 17.40
CA ASN A 133 -29.81 0.87 18.85
C ASN A 133 -31.20 1.32 19.32
N ARG A 134 -31.85 2.22 18.59
CA ARG A 134 -33.23 2.66 18.87
C ARG A 134 -34.24 1.54 18.59
N ALA A 135 -34.04 0.77 17.51
CA ALA A 135 -34.88 -0.38 17.18
C ALA A 135 -34.75 -1.50 18.21
N LEU A 136 -33.53 -1.79 18.68
CA LEU A 136 -33.26 -2.76 19.74
C LEU A 136 -33.97 -2.36 21.05
N LYS A 137 -33.80 -1.11 21.50
CA LYS A 137 -34.47 -0.61 22.72
C LYS A 137 -36.00 -0.57 22.62
N LYS A 138 -36.54 -0.33 21.42
CA LYS A 138 -38.00 -0.38 21.17
C LYS A 138 -38.52 -1.83 21.21
N SER A 139 -37.68 -2.81 20.87
CA SER A 139 -38.05 -4.22 20.88
C SER A 139 -38.11 -4.84 22.27
N ASP A 140 -37.34 -4.33 23.23
CA ASP A 140 -37.38 -4.75 24.65
C ASP A 140 -38.68 -4.36 25.38
N ASN A 141 -39.45 -3.42 24.83
CA ASN A 141 -40.72 -2.95 25.41
C ASN A 141 -41.96 -3.70 24.90
N ILE A 142 -41.81 -4.74 24.06
CA ILE A 142 -42.93 -5.50 23.49
C ILE A 142 -42.79 -6.95 23.93
N ASP A 143 -43.74 -7.37 24.76
CA ASP A 143 -43.90 -8.67 25.41
C ASP A 143 -43.12 -9.86 24.81
N GLN A 144 -42.33 -10.52 25.67
CA GLN A 144 -41.49 -11.68 25.42
C GLN A 144 -42.25 -12.98 25.06
N ILE A 145 -43.50 -12.92 24.61
CA ILE A 145 -44.40 -14.09 24.55
C ILE A 145 -44.46 -14.75 23.16
N LYS A 146 -43.85 -14.18 22.12
CA LYS A 146 -43.73 -14.87 20.81
C LYS A 146 -42.29 -14.88 20.31
N SER A 147 -41.72 -16.08 20.34
CA SER A 147 -40.46 -16.50 19.73
C SER A 147 -40.56 -16.52 18.19
N ASP A 148 -40.91 -15.39 17.59
CA ASP A 148 -40.78 -15.23 16.14
C ASP A 148 -39.46 -14.51 15.83
N PRO A 149 -38.65 -15.00 14.89
CA PRO A 149 -37.39 -14.36 14.52
C PRO A 149 -37.67 -12.96 13.95
N LYS A 150 -37.26 -11.92 14.69
CA LYS A 150 -37.42 -10.52 14.26
C LYS A 150 -36.25 -10.13 13.35
N VAL A 151 -36.54 -9.97 12.06
CA VAL A 151 -35.57 -9.58 11.03
C VAL A 151 -35.48 -8.06 10.98
N ILE A 152 -34.31 -7.49 11.27
CA ILE A 152 -34.02 -6.07 11.06
C ILE A 152 -33.49 -5.94 9.64
N VAL A 153 -34.35 -5.50 8.71
CA VAL A 153 -33.93 -5.17 7.35
C VAL A 153 -33.47 -3.72 7.34
N VAL A 154 -32.17 -3.50 7.40
CA VAL A 154 -31.59 -2.19 7.10
C VAL A 154 -31.50 -2.10 5.58
N LYS A 155 -32.26 -1.19 4.97
CA LYS A 155 -32.00 -0.80 3.58
C LYS A 155 -30.71 0.00 3.60
N GLN A 156 -29.59 -0.65 3.31
CA GLN A 156 -28.43 0.08 2.82
C GLN A 156 -28.86 0.68 1.49
N GLU A 157 -28.95 2.01 1.42
CA GLU A 157 -29.10 2.68 0.14
C GLU A 157 -27.88 2.26 -0.70
N ALA A 158 -28.13 1.49 -1.76
CA ALA A 158 -27.17 1.41 -2.86
C ALA A 158 -26.93 2.86 -3.35
N PRO A 159 -25.73 3.19 -3.86
CA PRO A 159 -25.49 4.52 -4.40
C PRO A 159 -26.64 4.86 -5.34
N ARG A 160 -27.31 6.00 -5.13
CA ARG A 160 -28.41 6.42 -6.01
C ARG A 160 -27.88 6.46 -7.43
N GLU A 161 -28.44 5.61 -8.30
CA GLU A 161 -28.52 5.93 -9.71
C GLU A 161 -29.60 7.01 -9.81
N GLU A 162 -29.17 8.28 -9.87
CA GLU A 162 -30.04 9.41 -10.12
C GLU A 162 -30.47 9.40 -11.59
N GLU A 163 -31.67 8.91 -11.87
CA GLU A 163 -32.36 9.21 -13.12
C GLU A 163 -33.06 10.58 -13.00
N GLY A 164 -32.37 11.61 -13.50
CA GLY A 164 -32.91 12.66 -14.36
C GLY A 164 -33.77 13.77 -13.73
N GLU A 165 -33.12 14.85 -13.29
CA GLU A 165 -33.62 16.22 -13.50
C GLU A 165 -32.45 17.13 -13.91
N ASP A 166 -32.58 17.76 -15.07
CA ASP A 166 -31.57 18.57 -15.77
C ASP A 166 -30.90 19.63 -14.87
N SER A 167 -29.61 19.45 -14.64
CA SER A 167 -28.66 20.54 -14.44
C SER A 167 -27.35 20.16 -15.12
N GLU A 168 -27.04 20.85 -16.21
CA GLU A 168 -25.77 20.70 -16.95
C GLU A 168 -24.63 21.25 -16.08
N GLU A 169 -24.11 20.42 -15.16
CA GLU A 169 -22.79 20.64 -14.58
C GLU A 169 -21.73 20.17 -15.58
N GLU A 170 -21.25 21.15 -16.37
CA GLU A 170 -20.14 21.02 -17.30
C GLU A 170 -18.88 20.64 -16.53
N TRP A 171 -18.54 19.34 -16.58
CA TRP A 171 -17.33 18.81 -16.00
C TRP A 171 -16.10 19.43 -16.69
N ASP A 172 -15.38 20.31 -15.99
CA ASP A 172 -14.13 20.90 -16.46
C ASP A 172 -13.01 19.84 -16.47
N TYR A 173 -12.87 19.15 -17.60
CA TYR A 173 -11.82 18.16 -17.86
C TYR A 173 -10.44 18.79 -18.14
N SER A 174 -10.27 20.12 -17.99
CA SER A 174 -9.04 20.82 -18.41
C SER A 174 -7.78 20.48 -17.61
N GLN A 175 -7.88 19.79 -16.47
CA GLN A 175 -6.73 19.53 -15.58
C GLN A 175 -6.22 18.09 -15.56
N MET A 176 -6.86 17.15 -16.28
CA MET A 176 -6.45 15.73 -16.25
C MET A 176 -5.30 15.40 -17.23
N TYR A 177 -4.97 16.31 -18.15
CA TYR A 177 -3.90 16.15 -19.14
C TYR A 177 -3.03 17.41 -19.27
N ALA A 178 -2.55 17.96 -18.16
CA ALA A 178 -1.44 18.91 -18.20
C ALA A 178 -0.18 18.17 -18.67
N TYR A 179 -0.03 18.08 -19.99
CA TYR A 179 1.18 17.65 -20.67
C TYR A 179 2.33 18.55 -20.18
N PRO A 180 3.53 18.00 -19.90
CA PRO A 180 4.69 18.83 -19.58
C PRO A 180 4.90 19.83 -20.72
N PRO A 181 5.21 21.11 -20.45
CA PRO A 181 5.46 22.08 -21.50
C PRO A 181 6.65 21.60 -22.33
N ASP A 182 6.34 21.04 -23.49
CA ASP A 182 7.31 20.78 -24.54
C ASP A 182 7.94 22.11 -24.92
N TYR A 183 9.26 22.06 -25.00
CA TYR A 183 10.15 23.08 -25.51
C TYR A 183 9.73 23.46 -26.93
N TYR A 184 8.82 24.41 -27.06
CA TYR A 184 8.72 25.17 -28.29
C TYR A 184 9.93 26.11 -28.30
N GLU A 185 10.95 25.66 -29.03
CA GLU A 185 11.97 26.50 -29.65
C GLU A 185 11.27 27.69 -30.32
N ASP A 186 11.23 28.82 -29.61
CA ASP A 186 10.95 30.12 -30.17
C ASP A 186 12.26 30.56 -30.85
N ASP A 187 12.57 29.92 -31.98
CA ASP A 187 13.57 30.40 -32.92
C ASP A 187 12.98 31.69 -33.51
N GLU A 188 13.30 32.79 -32.84
CA GLU A 188 13.01 34.17 -33.22
C GLU A 188 13.32 34.34 -34.70
N TYR A 189 12.26 34.65 -35.45
CA TYR A 189 12.33 35.03 -36.86
C TYR A 189 13.37 36.14 -37.03
N GLU A 190 14.42 35.82 -37.78
CA GLU A 190 15.38 36.75 -38.38
C GLU A 190 14.60 37.82 -39.18
N ASP A 191 14.39 38.99 -38.57
CA ASP A 191 13.86 40.17 -39.27
C ASP A 191 15.04 40.92 -39.88
N ASP A 192 15.32 40.56 -41.14
CA ASP A 192 16.24 41.22 -42.05
C ASP A 192 15.75 42.64 -42.39
N GLU A 193 16.03 43.64 -41.55
CA GLU A 193 15.96 45.05 -41.96
C GLU A 193 17.33 45.55 -42.41
N TYR A 194 17.52 45.55 -43.73
CA TYR A 194 18.59 46.29 -44.43
C TYR A 194 18.21 47.79 -44.58
N GLU A 195 19.27 48.60 -44.75
CA GLU A 195 19.34 49.99 -45.23
C GLU A 195 19.32 51.08 -44.15
N ASP A 196 20.12 52.14 -44.17
CA ASP A 196 21.42 52.53 -44.73
C ASP A 196 21.70 53.92 -44.11
N ASP A 197 22.97 54.36 -44.09
CA ASP A 197 23.44 55.76 -44.05
C ASP A 197 23.12 56.72 -42.86
N GLU A 198 24.14 56.96 -42.01
CA GLU A 198 24.85 58.27 -41.85
C GLU A 198 26.10 58.18 -40.93
#